data_AF-A0A518CH45-F1
#
_entry.id   AF-A0A518CH45-F1
#
_cell.length_a   1.000
_cell.length_b   1.000
_cell.length_c   1.000
_cell.angle_alpha   90.00
_cell.angle_beta   90.00
_cell.angle_gamma   90.00
#
_symmetry.space_group_name_H-M   'P 1'
#
loop_
_entity.id
_entity.type
_entity.pdbx_description
1 polymer ?
#
loop_
_entity_poly.entity_id
_entity_poly.type
_entity_poly.pdbx_seq_one_letter_code
_entity_poly.pdbx_strand_id
1 'polypeptide(L)'
;MSISDSQNKTAGELVDLVTSRVGSNGAVHPETAIASIARLAGSLLLRSFNLNIDSLEPGTVILSTEANEKGPQLIGIMSSMLQQFGLSMDKEKLGGEQSKLGTKPDFSTVQSLSLLQDDAIGIAKSNGLELKEAAQSAAMATAFFVKECANDIGVETGFNVAAYNFIDGCKTVPPAIGSTPKADNKKPWYKFW
;
A
#
# COMPACT_ATOMS: atom_id res chain seq x y z
N MET A 1 10.00 17.49 6.25
CA MET A 1 9.52 16.47 7.21
C MET A 1 10.76 15.77 7.73
N SER A 2 10.95 15.69 9.05
CA SER A 2 12.04 14.92 9.64
C SER A 2 11.52 13.50 9.90
N ILE A 3 12.07 12.49 9.24
CA ILE A 3 11.72 11.09 9.46
C ILE A 3 12.41 10.65 10.75
N SER A 4 11.69 10.04 11.69
CA SER A 4 12.27 9.53 12.94
C SER A 4 12.92 8.15 12.75
N ASP A 5 13.81 7.77 13.68
CA ASP A 5 14.41 6.44 13.70
C ASP A 5 13.34 5.33 13.83
N SER A 6 12.29 5.57 14.63
CA SER A 6 11.15 4.66 14.75
C SER A 6 10.42 4.49 13.41
N GLN A 7 10.29 5.56 12.62
CA GLN A 7 9.67 5.49 11.29
C GLN A 7 10.54 4.72 10.28
N ASN A 8 11.86 4.91 10.30
CA ASN A 8 12.80 4.14 9.50
C ASN A 8 12.76 2.65 9.86
N LYS A 9 12.81 2.34 11.15
CA LYS A 9 12.72 0.96 11.64
C LYS A 9 11.41 0.30 11.23
N THR A 10 10.29 1.00 11.43
CA THR A 10 8.96 0.50 11.02
C THR A 10 8.89 0.27 9.51
N ALA A 11 9.48 1.15 8.69
CA ALA A 11 9.51 0.95 7.24
C ALA A 11 10.25 -0.35 6.86
N GLY A 12 11.37 -0.67 7.51
CA GLY A 12 12.08 -1.94 7.30
C GLY A 12 11.24 -3.15 7.70
N GLU A 13 10.63 -3.13 8.88
CA GLU A 13 9.77 -4.24 9.35
C GLU A 13 8.53 -4.44 8.44
N LEU A 14 8.01 -3.37 7.83
CA LEU A 14 6.94 -3.45 6.84
C LEU A 14 7.41 -4.05 5.50
N VAL A 15 8.65 -3.82 5.09
CA VAL A 15 9.24 -4.50 3.91
C VAL A 15 9.32 -6.00 4.15
N ASP A 16 9.79 -6.41 5.33
CA ASP A 16 9.88 -7.83 5.72
C ASP A 16 8.48 -8.47 5.76
N LEU A 17 7.50 -7.76 6.33
CA LEU A 17 6.11 -8.22 6.38
C LEU A 17 5.56 -8.47 4.98
N VAL A 18 5.68 -7.51 4.05
CA VAL A 18 5.16 -7.67 2.68
C VAL A 18 5.87 -8.82 1.97
N THR A 19 7.18 -8.91 2.08
CA THR A 19 7.97 -10.00 1.48
C THR A 19 7.49 -11.37 1.98
N SER A 20 7.16 -11.49 3.27
CA SER A 20 6.69 -12.74 3.87
C SER A 20 5.24 -13.12 3.53
N ARG A 21 4.36 -12.14 3.27
CA ARG A 21 2.91 -12.36 3.08
C ARG A 21 2.44 -12.31 1.63
N VAL A 22 3.14 -11.56 0.77
CA VAL A 22 2.74 -11.32 -0.63
C VAL A 22 3.51 -12.22 -1.60
N GLY A 23 4.72 -12.66 -1.24
CA GLY A 23 5.48 -13.61 -2.04
C GLY A 23 4.80 -14.99 -2.13
N SER A 24 4.86 -15.62 -3.30
CA SER A 24 4.42 -17.01 -3.51
C SER A 24 5.60 -17.84 -3.99
N ASN A 25 5.95 -18.91 -3.28
CA ASN A 25 7.03 -19.83 -3.64
C ASN A 25 8.36 -19.14 -4.01
N GLY A 26 8.70 -18.05 -3.32
CA GLY A 26 9.96 -17.32 -3.48
C GLY A 26 9.98 -16.27 -4.59
N ALA A 27 8.90 -16.09 -5.36
CA ALA A 27 8.78 -15.00 -6.33
C ALA A 27 7.71 -13.98 -5.88
N VAL A 28 8.09 -12.70 -5.92
CA VAL A 28 7.21 -11.58 -5.62
C VAL A 28 6.85 -10.92 -6.94
N HIS A 29 5.57 -10.90 -7.32
CA HIS A 29 5.13 -10.13 -8.48
C HIS A 29 5.28 -8.63 -8.15
N PRO A 30 6.15 -7.88 -8.85
CA PRO A 30 6.54 -6.52 -8.47
C PRO A 30 5.36 -5.58 -8.22
N GLU A 31 4.42 -5.51 -9.16
CA GLU A 31 3.24 -4.64 -9.07
C GLU A 31 2.35 -5.03 -7.90
N THR A 32 2.30 -6.31 -7.53
CA THR A 32 1.50 -6.77 -6.38
C THR A 32 2.11 -6.36 -5.05
N ALA A 33 3.43 -6.48 -4.88
CA ALA A 33 4.09 -5.99 -3.67
C ALA A 33 3.93 -4.48 -3.51
N ILE A 34 4.24 -3.72 -4.57
CA ILE A 34 4.12 -2.26 -4.59
C ILE A 34 2.68 -1.83 -4.30
N ALA A 35 1.69 -2.42 -4.98
CA ALA A 35 0.29 -2.10 -4.75
C ALA A 35 -0.15 -2.43 -3.32
N SER A 36 0.27 -3.58 -2.78
CA SER A 36 -0.16 -4.03 -1.45
C SER A 36 0.34 -3.10 -0.34
N ILE A 37 1.62 -2.70 -0.38
CA ILE A 37 2.18 -1.76 0.61
C ILE A 37 1.62 -0.35 0.42
N ALA A 38 1.38 0.10 -0.82
CA ALA A 38 0.79 1.40 -1.07
C ALA A 38 -0.66 1.49 -0.54
N ARG A 39 -1.45 0.43 -0.74
CA ARG A 39 -2.80 0.31 -0.17
C ARG A 39 -2.78 0.30 1.35
N LEU A 40 -1.82 -0.40 1.95
CA LEU A 40 -1.63 -0.40 3.41
C LEU A 40 -1.36 1.03 3.92
N ALA A 41 -0.45 1.76 3.29
CA ALA A 41 -0.16 3.14 3.65
C ALA A 41 -1.40 4.04 3.56
N GLY A 42 -2.16 3.92 2.46
CA GLY A 42 -3.42 4.64 2.29
C GLY A 42 -4.46 4.30 3.37
N SER A 43 -4.60 3.02 3.70
CA SER A 43 -5.54 2.53 4.73
C SER A 43 -5.18 3.02 6.13
N LEU A 44 -3.90 2.97 6.51
CA LEU A 44 -3.41 3.52 7.77
C LEU A 44 -3.69 5.03 7.87
N LEU A 45 -3.50 5.75 6.77
CA LEU A 45 -3.81 7.18 6.70
C LEU A 45 -5.32 7.43 6.84
N LEU A 46 -6.17 6.69 6.13
CA LEU A 46 -7.63 6.79 6.24
C LEU A 46 -8.10 6.55 7.68
N ARG A 47 -7.59 5.50 8.34
CA ARG A 47 -7.91 5.20 9.74
C ARG A 47 -7.45 6.32 10.70
N SER A 48 -6.37 7.03 10.37
CA SER A 48 -5.90 8.17 11.19
C SER A 48 -6.85 9.38 11.18
N PHE A 49 -7.84 9.43 10.27
CA PHE A 49 -8.81 10.52 10.20
C PHE A 49 -9.94 10.40 11.23
N ASN A 50 -10.03 9.28 11.97
CA ASN A 50 -11.08 9.04 12.96
C ASN A 50 -12.51 9.17 12.41
N LEU A 51 -12.69 8.81 11.13
CA LEU A 51 -14.01 8.73 10.49
C LEU A 51 -14.75 7.48 10.99
N ASN A 52 -16.08 7.57 11.10
CA ASN A 52 -16.91 6.40 11.42
C ASN A 52 -17.08 5.51 10.19
N ILE A 53 -16.10 4.64 9.95
CA ILE A 53 -16.07 3.71 8.80
C ILE A 53 -16.27 2.25 9.20
N ASP A 54 -16.32 1.95 10.51
CA ASP A 54 -16.36 0.57 11.02
C ASP A 54 -17.70 -0.14 10.74
N SER A 55 -18.78 0.61 10.53
CA SER A 55 -20.09 0.06 10.16
C SER A 55 -20.29 -0.12 8.65
N LEU A 56 -19.31 0.28 7.84
CA LEU A 56 -19.39 0.22 6.37
C LEU A 56 -18.83 -1.10 5.85
N GLU A 57 -19.31 -1.53 4.69
CA GLU A 57 -18.83 -2.75 4.05
C GLU A 57 -17.38 -2.57 3.53
N PRO A 58 -16.43 -3.48 3.84
CA PRO A 58 -15.09 -3.44 3.27
C PRO A 58 -15.11 -3.41 1.74
N GLY A 59 -14.29 -2.56 1.14
CA GLY A 59 -14.30 -2.32 -0.31
C GLY A 59 -15.19 -1.17 -0.75
N THR A 60 -16.03 -0.61 0.13
CA THR A 60 -16.83 0.58 -0.17
C THR A 60 -15.94 1.80 -0.40
N VAL A 61 -16.27 2.62 -1.39
CA VAL A 61 -15.56 3.89 -1.65
C VAL A 61 -15.98 4.96 -0.64
N ILE A 62 -15.00 5.65 -0.07
CA ILE A 62 -15.18 6.75 0.88
C ILE A 62 -14.92 8.08 0.18
N LEU A 63 -15.91 8.97 0.23
CA LEU A 63 -15.78 10.36 -0.17
C LEU A 63 -15.35 11.18 1.05
N SER A 64 -14.04 11.37 1.22
CA SER A 64 -13.45 12.16 2.32
C SER A 64 -12.61 13.31 1.78
N THR A 65 -12.84 14.51 2.32
CA THR A 65 -12.03 15.70 2.05
C THR A 65 -10.61 15.49 2.57
N GLU A 66 -10.46 14.89 3.74
CA GLU A 66 -9.17 14.56 4.34
C GLU A 66 -8.35 13.61 3.47
N ALA A 67 -8.99 12.60 2.86
CA ALA A 67 -8.34 11.70 1.91
C ALA A 67 -7.86 12.44 0.65
N ASN A 68 -8.63 13.42 0.16
CA ASN A 68 -8.23 14.26 -0.97
C ASN A 68 -7.05 15.17 -0.65
N GLU A 69 -7.02 15.76 0.55
CA GLU A 69 -5.99 16.71 0.97
C GLU A 69 -4.70 16.02 1.43
N LYS A 70 -4.82 14.90 2.16
CA LYS A 70 -3.67 14.24 2.79
C LYS A 70 -3.15 13.04 2.02
N GLY A 71 -3.97 12.37 1.21
CA GLY A 71 -3.54 11.27 0.35
C GLY A 71 -2.31 11.60 -0.52
N PRO A 72 -2.26 12.76 -1.20
CA PRO A 72 -1.09 13.16 -2.00
C PRO A 72 0.23 13.26 -1.22
N GLN A 73 0.18 13.39 0.11
CA GLN A 73 1.40 13.43 0.94
C GLN A 73 2.17 12.11 0.90
N LEU A 74 1.48 10.97 0.75
CA LEU A 74 2.13 9.66 0.63
C LEU A 74 2.96 9.57 -0.66
N ILE A 75 2.43 10.11 -1.77
CA ILE A 75 3.14 10.21 -3.05
C ILE A 75 4.36 11.12 -2.89
N GLY A 76 4.23 12.24 -2.19
CA GLY A 76 5.34 13.15 -1.89
C GLY A 76 6.46 12.49 -1.08
N ILE A 77 6.12 11.68 -0.08
CA ILE A 77 7.08 10.91 0.72
C ILE A 77 7.81 9.90 -0.15
N MET A 78 7.06 9.09 -0.93
CA MET A 78 7.65 8.11 -1.83
C MET A 78 8.60 8.78 -2.84
N SER A 79 8.16 9.86 -3.47
CA SER A 79 8.99 10.64 -4.43
C SER A 79 10.28 11.14 -3.79
N SER A 80 10.20 11.66 -2.56
CA SER A 80 11.37 12.15 -1.82
C SER A 80 12.35 11.02 -1.50
N MET A 81 11.84 9.85 -1.12
CA MET A 81 12.67 8.66 -0.83
C MET A 81 13.36 8.13 -2.11
N LEU A 82 12.63 8.07 -3.23
CA LEU A 82 13.22 7.65 -4.51
C LEU A 82 14.36 8.60 -4.95
N GLN A 83 14.20 9.92 -4.74
CA GLN A 83 15.27 10.88 -4.97
C GLN A 83 16.47 10.65 -4.04
N GLN A 84 16.23 10.34 -2.75
CA GLN A 84 17.31 9.97 -1.82
C GLN A 84 18.03 8.68 -2.23
N PHE A 85 17.35 7.76 -2.90
CA PHE A 85 17.97 6.57 -3.50
C PHE A 85 18.72 6.87 -4.81
N GLY A 86 18.73 8.12 -5.28
CA GLY A 86 19.40 8.52 -6.53
C GLY A 86 18.61 8.17 -7.79
N LEU A 87 17.33 7.84 -7.68
CA LEU A 87 16.49 7.52 -8.83
C LEU A 87 15.87 8.80 -9.41
N SER A 88 16.18 9.09 -10.66
CA SER A 88 15.54 10.15 -11.43
C SER A 88 14.38 9.58 -12.23
N MET A 89 13.22 10.23 -12.18
CA MET A 89 12.04 9.85 -12.95
C MET A 89 11.83 10.81 -14.10
N ASP A 90 11.50 10.25 -15.27
CA ASP A 90 11.06 11.05 -16.41
C ASP A 90 9.60 11.47 -16.22
N LYS A 91 9.37 12.78 -16.07
CA LYS A 91 8.04 13.35 -15.83
C LYS A 91 7.07 13.06 -16.98
N GLU A 92 7.54 12.87 -18.21
CA GLU A 92 6.68 12.60 -19.37
C GLU A 92 6.10 11.17 -19.32
N LYS A 93 6.78 10.27 -18.62
CA LYS A 93 6.35 8.87 -18.40
C LYS A 93 5.48 8.69 -17.16
N LEU A 94 5.31 9.74 -16.35
CA LEU A 94 4.38 9.73 -15.23
C LEU A 94 2.95 10.02 -15.72
N GLY A 95 1.96 9.53 -14.99
CA GLY A 95 0.55 9.84 -15.24
C GLY A 95 -0.39 8.64 -15.12
N GLY A 96 -1.69 8.91 -15.14
CA GLY A 96 -2.75 7.92 -14.93
C GLY A 96 -3.27 7.25 -16.20
N GLU A 97 -2.55 7.33 -17.32
CA GLU A 97 -2.93 6.58 -18.53
C GLU A 97 -2.79 5.08 -18.26
N GLN A 98 -3.79 4.29 -18.64
CA GLN A 98 -3.82 2.85 -18.35
C GLN A 98 -2.58 2.11 -18.88
N SER A 99 -2.02 2.56 -19.99
CA SER A 99 -0.78 2.04 -20.60
C SER A 99 0.46 2.24 -19.72
N LYS A 100 0.42 3.16 -18.75
CA LYS A 100 1.53 3.55 -17.86
C LYS A 100 1.42 2.95 -16.45
N LEU A 101 0.33 2.23 -16.14
CA LEU A 101 0.03 1.67 -14.82
C LEU A 101 0.64 0.27 -14.57
N GLY A 102 1.42 -0.27 -15.51
CA GLY A 102 2.02 -1.60 -15.37
C GLY A 102 1.02 -2.76 -15.47
N THR A 103 1.45 -3.96 -15.07
CA THR A 103 0.58 -5.13 -15.01
C THR A 103 -0.39 -5.00 -13.84
N LYS A 104 -1.59 -5.55 -13.99
CA LYS A 104 -2.59 -5.54 -12.93
C LYS A 104 -2.06 -6.31 -11.70
N PRO A 105 -2.09 -5.72 -10.49
CA PRO A 105 -1.78 -6.44 -9.25
C PRO A 105 -2.71 -7.65 -9.04
N ASP A 106 -2.17 -8.73 -8.49
CA ASP A 106 -2.91 -10.00 -8.30
C ASP A 106 -3.96 -9.90 -7.19
N PHE A 107 -3.73 -9.04 -6.20
CA PHE A 107 -4.63 -8.83 -5.08
C PHE A 107 -5.52 -7.61 -5.28
N SER A 108 -6.75 -7.69 -4.82
CA SER A 108 -7.62 -6.53 -4.61
C SER A 108 -7.16 -5.71 -3.39
N THR A 109 -7.72 -4.50 -3.23
CA THR A 109 -7.47 -3.67 -2.04
C THR A 109 -7.81 -4.40 -0.74
N VAL A 110 -8.99 -5.02 -0.68
CA VAL A 110 -9.44 -5.78 0.50
C VAL A 110 -8.54 -6.99 0.77
N GLN A 111 -8.11 -7.72 -0.25
CA GLN A 111 -7.19 -8.85 -0.09
C GLN A 111 -5.82 -8.41 0.42
N SER A 112 -5.25 -7.35 -0.18
CA SER A 112 -3.96 -6.79 0.24
C SER A 112 -3.98 -6.38 1.71
N LEU A 113 -5.05 -5.70 2.14
CA LEU A 113 -5.21 -5.24 3.51
C LEU A 113 -5.45 -6.40 4.48
N SER A 114 -6.24 -7.40 4.08
CA SER A 114 -6.50 -8.58 4.93
C SER A 114 -5.22 -9.37 5.22
N LEU A 115 -4.24 -9.35 4.31
CA LEU A 115 -2.96 -10.03 4.48
C LEU A 115 -1.97 -9.27 5.38
N LEU A 116 -2.08 -7.94 5.45
CA LEU A 116 -1.02 -7.09 6.00
C LEU A 116 -1.44 -6.25 7.21
N GLN A 117 -2.69 -5.80 7.28
CA GLN A 117 -3.05 -4.66 8.14
C GLN A 117 -2.88 -4.94 9.64
N ASP A 118 -3.22 -6.15 10.10
CA ASP A 118 -3.20 -6.46 11.52
C ASP A 118 -1.75 -6.53 12.05
N ASP A 119 -0.89 -7.24 11.31
CA ASP A 119 0.55 -7.33 11.61
C ASP A 119 1.21 -5.94 11.51
N ALA A 120 0.87 -5.15 10.47
CA ALA A 120 1.40 -3.81 10.30
C ALA A 120 0.99 -2.85 11.43
N ILE A 121 -0.26 -2.93 11.90
CA ILE A 121 -0.72 -2.16 13.06
C ILE A 121 0.01 -2.63 14.33
N GLY A 122 0.26 -3.93 14.48
CA GLY A 122 1.08 -4.48 15.56
C GLY A 122 2.50 -3.92 15.57
N ILE A 123 3.16 -3.90 14.39
CA ILE A 123 4.48 -3.32 14.16
C ILE A 123 4.51 -1.82 14.50
N ALA A 124 3.52 -1.06 14.04
CA ALA A 124 3.44 0.37 14.33
C ALA A 124 3.35 0.63 15.85
N LYS A 125 2.47 -0.12 16.54
CA LYS A 125 2.28 -0.01 17.98
C LYS A 125 3.53 -0.39 18.77
N SER A 126 4.24 -1.45 18.37
CA SER A 126 5.47 -1.88 19.06
C SER A 126 6.61 -0.87 18.93
N ASN A 127 6.61 -0.07 17.86
CA ASN A 127 7.55 1.02 17.65
C ASN A 127 7.04 2.39 18.15
N GLY A 128 5.87 2.42 18.82
CA GLY A 128 5.30 3.62 19.41
C GLY A 128 4.79 4.65 18.39
N LEU A 129 4.41 4.21 17.18
CA LEU A 129 3.91 5.09 16.12
C LEU A 129 2.40 5.17 16.11
N GLU A 130 1.90 6.39 15.89
CA GLU A 130 0.50 6.63 15.56
C GLU A 130 0.20 6.20 14.11
N LEU A 131 -1.08 5.95 13.79
CA LEU A 131 -1.49 5.46 12.47
C LEU A 131 -1.03 6.35 11.31
N LYS A 132 -1.00 7.67 11.53
CA LYS A 132 -0.51 8.63 10.54
C LYS A 132 0.99 8.46 10.28
N GLU A 133 1.79 8.24 11.32
CA GLU A 133 3.24 8.03 11.20
C GLU A 133 3.54 6.66 10.57
N ALA A 134 2.76 5.64 10.94
CA ALA A 134 2.81 4.32 10.33
C ALA A 134 2.49 4.37 8.82
N ALA A 135 1.51 5.20 8.40
CA ALA A 135 1.22 5.44 6.99
C ALA A 135 2.42 6.04 6.24
N GLN A 136 3.16 6.96 6.87
CA GLN A 136 4.37 7.53 6.30
C GLN A 136 5.49 6.49 6.18
N SER A 137 5.69 5.65 7.20
CA SER A 137 6.62 4.51 7.15
C SER A 137 6.25 3.51 6.05
N ALA A 138 4.97 3.22 5.86
CA ALA A 138 4.50 2.36 4.77
C ALA A 138 4.75 2.99 3.39
N ALA A 139 4.62 4.31 3.25
CA ALA A 139 4.99 5.01 2.01
C ALA A 139 6.50 4.98 1.75
N MET A 140 7.33 5.04 2.78
CA MET A 140 8.78 4.82 2.66
C MET A 140 9.10 3.38 2.23
N ALA A 141 8.45 2.38 2.83
CA ALA A 141 8.56 0.98 2.41
C ALA A 141 8.10 0.78 0.96
N THR A 142 7.09 1.53 0.51
CA THR A 142 6.65 1.54 -0.90
C THR A 142 7.76 2.03 -1.83
N ALA A 143 8.46 3.11 -1.46
CA ALA A 143 9.61 3.60 -2.23
C ALA A 143 10.74 2.56 -2.32
N PHE A 144 10.96 1.81 -1.24
CA PHE A 144 11.91 0.70 -1.24
C PHE A 144 11.52 -0.37 -2.26
N PHE A 145 10.27 -0.84 -2.28
CA PHE A 145 9.81 -1.80 -3.29
C PHE A 145 9.92 -1.26 -4.72
N VAL A 146 9.57 0.00 -4.96
CA VAL A 146 9.74 0.62 -6.29
C VAL A 146 11.20 0.63 -6.72
N LYS A 147 12.13 0.92 -5.81
CA LYS A 147 13.57 0.86 -6.09
C LYS A 147 14.03 -0.57 -6.39
N GLU A 148 13.67 -1.55 -5.55
CA GLU A 148 14.11 -2.94 -5.73
C GLU A 148 13.54 -3.57 -7.02
N CYS A 149 12.33 -3.20 -7.40
CA CYS A 149 11.67 -3.69 -8.62
C CYS A 149 11.99 -2.86 -9.87
N ALA A 150 12.83 -1.83 -9.77
CA ALA A 150 13.08 -0.89 -10.87
C ALA A 150 13.66 -1.57 -12.12
N ASN A 151 14.47 -2.62 -11.94
CA ASN A 151 15.06 -3.37 -13.06
C ASN A 151 14.03 -4.23 -13.82
N ASP A 152 12.93 -4.62 -13.16
CA ASP A 152 11.94 -5.52 -13.74
C ASP A 152 10.83 -4.75 -14.47
N ILE A 153 10.33 -3.68 -13.84
CA ILE A 153 9.15 -2.94 -14.34
C ILE A 153 9.44 -1.46 -14.67
N GLY A 154 10.60 -0.94 -14.27
CA GLY A 154 10.94 0.48 -14.37
C GLY A 154 10.44 1.30 -13.18
N VAL A 155 11.20 2.36 -12.84
CA VAL A 155 10.89 3.25 -11.70
C VAL A 155 9.56 3.97 -11.92
N GLU A 156 9.31 4.48 -13.13
CA GLU A 156 8.08 5.23 -13.45
C GLU A 156 6.84 4.35 -13.38
N THR A 157 6.92 3.11 -13.85
CA THR A 157 5.83 2.13 -13.71
C THR A 157 5.55 1.85 -12.24
N GLY A 158 6.58 1.53 -11.45
CA GLY A 158 6.44 1.29 -10.01
C GLY A 158 5.86 2.50 -9.27
N PHE A 159 6.30 3.71 -9.64
CA PHE A 159 5.75 4.96 -9.11
C PHE A 159 4.26 5.12 -9.43
N ASN A 160 3.86 4.88 -10.68
CA ASN A 160 2.46 4.99 -11.12
C ASN A 160 1.57 3.95 -10.43
N VAL A 161 2.04 2.70 -10.30
CA VAL A 161 1.38 1.63 -9.54
C VAL A 161 1.16 2.09 -8.09
N ALA A 162 2.22 2.55 -7.42
CA ALA A 162 2.14 3.02 -6.05
C ALA A 162 1.17 4.21 -5.89
N ALA A 163 1.28 5.21 -6.76
CA ALA A 163 0.46 6.42 -6.72
C ALA A 163 -1.04 6.10 -6.81
N TYR A 164 -1.44 5.24 -7.75
CA TYR A 164 -2.82 4.79 -7.86
C TYR A 164 -3.26 4.01 -6.61
N ASN A 165 -2.41 3.14 -6.09
CA ASN A 165 -2.76 2.26 -4.99
C ASN A 165 -2.73 2.95 -3.60
N PHE A 166 -2.00 4.06 -3.44
CA PHE A 166 -2.18 4.95 -2.29
C PHE A 166 -3.59 5.53 -2.26
N ILE A 167 -4.12 5.94 -3.43
CA ILE A 167 -5.48 6.48 -3.57
C ILE A 167 -6.51 5.41 -3.25
N ASP A 168 -6.36 4.21 -3.81
CA ASP A 168 -7.22 3.07 -3.50
C ASP A 168 -7.24 2.82 -1.99
N GLY A 169 -6.08 2.77 -1.34
CA GLY A 169 -6.00 2.54 0.10
C GLY A 169 -6.63 3.65 0.93
N CYS A 170 -6.47 4.92 0.54
CA CYS A 170 -6.97 6.04 1.33
C CYS A 170 -8.45 6.37 1.11
N LYS A 171 -9.08 5.76 0.10
CA LYS A 171 -10.49 5.97 -0.26
C LYS A 171 -11.33 4.70 -0.25
N THR A 172 -10.83 3.60 0.28
CA THR A 172 -11.56 2.33 0.34
C THR A 172 -11.71 1.89 1.79
N VAL A 173 -12.91 1.51 2.20
CA VAL A 173 -13.15 0.96 3.54
C VAL A 173 -12.29 -0.30 3.73
N PRO A 174 -11.36 -0.31 4.70
CA PRO A 174 -10.52 -1.46 4.96
C PRO A 174 -11.32 -2.59 5.64
N PRO A 175 -10.84 -3.85 5.59
CA PRO A 175 -11.37 -4.91 6.43
C PRO A 175 -11.34 -4.52 7.91
N ALA A 176 -12.26 -5.02 8.72
CA ALA A 176 -12.22 -4.82 10.17
C ALA A 176 -10.91 -5.36 10.76
N ILE A 177 -10.36 -4.67 11.76
CA ILE A 177 -9.14 -5.12 12.45
C ILE A 177 -9.45 -6.44 13.17
N GLY A 178 -8.56 -7.42 13.06
CA GLY A 178 -8.75 -8.75 13.64
C GLY A 178 -9.79 -9.61 12.90
N SER A 179 -10.25 -9.18 11.72
CA SER A 179 -11.05 -10.03 10.86
C SER A 179 -10.15 -11.01 10.11
N THR A 180 -10.44 -12.31 10.23
CA THR A 180 -9.75 -13.32 9.44
C THR A 180 -10.09 -13.12 7.95
N PRO A 181 -9.12 -13.23 7.03
CA PRO A 181 -9.41 -13.22 5.61
C PRO A 181 -10.47 -14.27 5.33
N LYS A 182 -11.65 -13.86 4.83
CA LYS A 182 -12.61 -14.84 4.32
C LYS A 182 -11.90 -15.56 3.18
N ALA A 183 -11.67 -16.86 3.34
CA ALA A 183 -11.17 -17.70 2.25
C ALA A 183 -12.05 -17.41 1.05
N ASP A 184 -11.41 -16.99 -0.05
CA ASP A 184 -12.08 -16.72 -1.30
C ASP A 184 -12.78 -18.03 -1.68
N ASN A 185 -14.09 -18.11 -1.46
CA ASN A 185 -14.91 -19.24 -1.86
C ASN A 185 -14.98 -19.18 -3.39
N LYS A 186 -13.85 -19.47 -4.06
CA LYS A 186 -13.81 -19.84 -5.45
C LYS A 186 -14.75 -21.02 -5.55
N LYS A 187 -15.98 -20.76 -6.02
CA LYS A 187 -16.92 -21.83 -6.34
C LYS A 187 -16.13 -22.82 -7.20
N PRO A 188 -16.07 -24.10 -6.81
CA PRO A 188 -15.35 -25.07 -7.62
C PRO A 188 -15.92 -25.00 -9.04
N TRP A 189 -15.03 -24.94 -10.03
CA TRP A 189 -15.37 -24.79 -11.45
C TRP A 189 -16.34 -25.87 -11.98
N TYR A 190 -16.59 -26.93 -11.20
CA TYR A 190 -17.51 -28.03 -11.47
C TYR A 190 -18.93 -27.86 -10.88
N LYS A 191 -19.26 -26.76 -10.19
CA LYS A 191 -20.65 -26.51 -9.73
C LYS A 191 -21.34 -25.44 -10.57
N PHE A 192 -21.89 -25.88 -11.70
CA PHE A 192 -22.91 -25.17 -12.49
C PHE A 192 -24.29 -25.78 -12.29
N TRP A 193 -24.81 -25.80 -11.05
CA TRP A 193 -26.20 -26.15 -10.74
C TRP A 193 -26.59 -25.52 -9.42
#